data_AF-A0A2W5HQP0-F1
#
_entry.id   AF-A0A2W5HQP0-F1
#
_cell.length_a   1.000
_cell.length_b   1.000
_cell.length_c   1.000
_cell.angle_alpha   90.00
_cell.angle_beta   90.00
_cell.angle_gamma   90.00
#
_symmetry.space_group_name_H-M   'P 1'
#
loop_
_entity.id
_entity.type
_entity.pdbx_description
1 polymer ?
#
loop_
_entity_poly.entity_id
_entity_poly.type
_entity_poly.pdbx_seq_one_letter_code
_entity_poly.pdbx_strand_id
1 'polypeptide(L)'
;FPVIDDLDIPGMGEIEGHYQPVLKSGSVKKSIGELKSYFIHDALDDLRAWEFRHHKYARWEQGMNAKNAWPEDPKLLRNCAKKMLRHSSFRPQLMYFISYIVLLGFLDGKEGRKFAKMKKDYYALIQ
;
A
#
# COMPACT_ATOMS: atom_id res chain seq x y z
N PHE A 1 16.06 -5.39 -8.16
CA PHE A 1 15.18 -4.90 -7.08
C PHE A 1 16.02 -4.70 -5.84
N PRO A 2 15.63 -3.80 -4.92
CA PRO A 2 16.31 -3.68 -3.62
C PRO A 2 16.19 -5.00 -2.85
N VAL A 3 17.21 -5.33 -2.04
CA VAL A 3 17.14 -6.44 -1.08
C VAL A 3 16.49 -5.91 0.19
N ILE A 4 15.41 -6.55 0.63
CA ILE A 4 14.58 -6.11 1.75
C ILE A 4 14.64 -7.15 2.87
N ASP A 5 14.77 -6.68 4.12
CA ASP A 5 14.81 -7.54 5.31
C ASP A 5 13.39 -7.77 5.85
N ASP A 6 12.61 -8.60 5.15
CA ASP A 6 11.23 -8.91 5.53
C ASP A 6 10.86 -10.41 5.50
N LEU A 7 11.84 -11.27 5.24
CA LEU A 7 11.64 -12.72 5.10
C LEU A 7 11.17 -13.41 6.38
N ASP A 8 11.48 -12.85 7.54
CA ASP A 8 11.08 -13.32 8.86
C ASP A 8 9.76 -12.69 9.37
N ILE A 9 9.17 -11.75 8.62
CA ILE A 9 7.98 -11.04 9.04
C ILE A 9 6.73 -11.90 8.77
N PRO A 10 5.87 -12.14 9.77
CA PRO A 10 4.62 -12.87 9.58
C PRO A 10 3.70 -12.23 8.54
N GLY A 11 3.12 -13.05 7.66
CA GLY A 11 2.26 -12.58 6.56
C GLY A 11 3.00 -12.44 5.23
N MET A 12 4.33 -12.57 5.22
CA MET A 12 5.16 -12.66 4.01
C MET A 12 4.92 -13.98 3.25
N GLY A 13 5.07 -13.96 1.91
CA GLY A 13 5.03 -15.16 1.04
C GLY A 13 3.91 -15.19 0.00
N GLU A 14 2.71 -14.67 0.31
CA GLU A 14 1.61 -14.47 -0.65
C GLU A 14 1.50 -13.03 -1.16
N ILE A 15 2.12 -12.09 -0.42
CA ILE A 15 2.29 -10.72 -0.87
C ILE A 15 3.27 -10.78 -2.01
N GLU A 16 2.81 -10.63 -3.24
CA GLU A 16 3.71 -10.31 -4.34
C GLU A 16 4.41 -9.00 -3.95
N GLY A 17 5.65 -9.13 -3.46
CA GLY A 17 6.47 -8.04 -2.96
C GLY A 17 6.83 -7.13 -4.13
N HIS A 18 5.87 -6.31 -4.57
CA HIS A 18 6.02 -5.34 -5.65
C HIS A 18 6.85 -4.16 -5.15
N TYR A 19 8.10 -4.41 -4.78
CA TYR A 19 9.04 -3.33 -4.60
C TYR A 19 9.24 -2.65 -5.95
N GLN A 20 9.29 -1.32 -5.91
CA GLN A 20 9.54 -0.57 -7.12
C GLN A 20 10.93 -0.93 -7.65
N PRO A 21 11.08 -1.16 -8.96
CA PRO A 21 12.40 -1.35 -9.54
C PRO A 21 13.25 -0.10 -9.27
N VAL A 22 14.54 -0.33 -9.06
CA VAL A 22 15.55 0.72 -8.90
C VAL A 22 16.61 0.53 -9.97
N LEU A 23 17.20 1.64 -10.43
CA LEU A 23 18.30 1.58 -11.38
C LEU A 23 19.50 0.88 -10.74
N LYS A 24 20.17 0.01 -11.50
CA LYS A 24 21.43 -0.60 -11.06
C LYS A 24 22.50 0.50 -10.93
N SER A 25 23.46 0.29 -10.03
CA SER A 25 24.62 1.17 -9.90
C SER A 25 25.30 1.40 -11.26
N GLY A 26 25.70 2.66 -11.53
CA GLY A 26 26.28 3.08 -12.81
C GLY A 26 25.29 3.33 -13.95
N SER A 27 23.99 3.04 -13.77
CA SER A 27 22.96 3.27 -14.80
C SER A 27 22.25 4.63 -14.68
N VAL A 28 22.92 5.65 -14.10
CA VAL A 28 22.32 6.92 -13.68
C VAL A 28 21.71 7.74 -14.83
N LYS A 29 22.14 7.50 -16.08
CA LYS A 29 21.60 8.16 -17.29
C LYS A 29 20.39 7.44 -17.88
N LYS A 30 19.98 6.29 -17.35
CA LYS A 30 18.80 5.54 -17.81
C LYS A 30 17.58 5.91 -16.99
N SER A 31 16.39 5.66 -17.54
CA SER A 31 15.11 5.80 -16.83
C SER A 31 14.39 4.46 -16.77
N ILE A 32 13.50 4.31 -15.79
CA ILE A 32 12.56 3.20 -15.69
C ILE A 32 11.30 3.61 -16.45
N GLY A 33 10.86 2.75 -17.37
CA GLY A 33 9.64 2.99 -18.13
C GLY A 33 8.39 2.95 -17.25
N GLU A 34 7.41 3.81 -17.55
CA GLU A 34 6.13 3.86 -16.85
C GLU A 34 5.00 3.58 -17.86
N LEU A 35 4.02 2.80 -17.43
CA LEU A 35 2.80 2.57 -18.21
C LEU A 35 1.96 3.85 -18.18
N LYS A 36 1.48 4.28 -19.35
CA LYS A 36 0.58 5.43 -19.48
C LYS A 36 -0.89 5.07 -19.33
N SER A 37 -1.21 3.78 -19.48
CA SER A 37 -2.57 3.24 -19.38
C SER A 37 -2.80 2.61 -18.01
N TYR A 38 -4.07 2.56 -17.61
CA TYR A 38 -4.49 1.88 -16.39
C TYR A 38 -4.58 0.37 -16.61
N PHE A 39 -4.36 -0.37 -15.53
CA PHE A 39 -4.68 -1.80 -15.43
C PHE A 39 -5.85 -1.97 -14.48
N ILE A 40 -6.80 -2.84 -14.86
CA ILE A 40 -7.86 -3.27 -13.96
C ILE A 40 -7.30 -4.47 -13.19
N HIS A 41 -7.26 -4.34 -11.87
CA HIS A 41 -6.92 -5.44 -10.98
C HIS A 41 -8.21 -5.92 -10.32
N ASP A 42 -8.76 -7.01 -10.85
CA ASP A 42 -9.93 -7.68 -10.29
C ASP A 42 -9.46 -8.86 -9.42
N ALA A 43 -9.65 -8.73 -8.10
CA ALA A 43 -9.15 -9.68 -7.12
C ALA A 43 -10.05 -9.80 -5.88
N LEU A 44 -11.34 -9.48 -6.04
CA LEU A 44 -12.36 -9.54 -4.98
C LEU A 44 -13.35 -10.67 -5.25
N ASP A 45 -12.85 -11.90 -5.41
CA ASP A 45 -13.71 -13.06 -5.69
C ASP A 45 -14.56 -13.49 -4.46
N ASP A 46 -13.97 -13.44 -3.27
CA ASP A 46 -14.64 -13.75 -1.99
C ASP A 46 -14.21 -12.76 -0.90
N LEU A 47 -15.19 -12.21 -0.18
CA LEU A 47 -14.96 -11.19 0.83
C LEU A 47 -14.15 -11.75 2.01
N ARG A 48 -14.41 -13.00 2.43
CA ARG A 48 -13.68 -13.62 3.55
C ARG A 48 -12.23 -13.89 3.17
N ALA A 49 -12.00 -14.43 1.98
CA ALA A 49 -10.65 -14.62 1.45
C ALA A 49 -9.91 -13.29 1.30
N TRP A 50 -10.59 -12.24 0.84
CA TRP A 50 -10.03 -10.89 0.76
C TRP A 50 -9.63 -10.35 2.14
N GLU A 51 -10.50 -10.47 3.14
CA GLU A 51 -10.23 -10.06 4.53
C GLU A 51 -9.03 -10.83 5.09
N PHE A 52 -9.01 -12.15 4.93
CA PHE A 52 -7.92 -13.00 5.40
C PHE A 52 -6.56 -12.57 4.83
N ARG A 53 -6.48 -12.29 3.52
CA ARG A 53 -5.27 -11.74 2.89
C ARG A 53 -4.89 -10.38 3.47
N HIS A 54 -5.84 -9.47 3.64
CA HIS A 54 -5.58 -8.13 4.17
C HIS A 54 -5.13 -8.15 5.63
N HIS A 55 -5.60 -9.10 6.45
CA HIS A 55 -5.06 -9.32 7.79
C HIS A 55 -3.60 -9.80 7.76
N LYS A 56 -3.23 -10.70 6.84
CA LYS A 56 -1.82 -11.09 6.64
C LYS A 56 -0.98 -9.88 6.20
N TYR A 57 -1.48 -9.09 5.26
CA TYR A 57 -0.78 -7.92 4.72
C TYR A 57 -0.57 -6.86 5.79
N ALA A 58 -1.57 -6.62 6.64
CA ALA A 58 -1.45 -5.68 7.75
C ALA A 58 -0.37 -6.12 8.75
N ARG A 59 -0.30 -7.40 9.11
CA ARG A 59 0.77 -7.94 9.98
C ARG A 59 2.16 -7.77 9.37
N TRP A 60 2.27 -7.98 8.06
CA TRP A 60 3.51 -7.74 7.34
C TRP A 60 3.88 -6.26 7.35
N GLU A 61 2.95 -5.34 7.04
CA GLU A 61 3.18 -3.89 7.11
C GLU A 61 3.58 -3.43 8.52
N GLN A 62 2.99 -4.01 9.58
CA GLN A 62 3.37 -3.75 10.97
C GLN A 62 4.83 -4.12 11.24
N GLY A 63 5.26 -5.32 10.83
CA GLY A 63 6.66 -5.73 10.96
C GLY A 63 7.60 -4.81 10.17
N MET A 64 7.21 -4.44 8.95
CA MET A 64 7.98 -3.52 8.11
C MET A 64 8.15 -2.14 8.77
N ASN A 65 7.10 -1.63 9.42
CA ASN A 65 7.17 -0.39 10.19
C ASN A 65 8.07 -0.54 11.42
N ALA A 66 7.94 -1.63 12.18
CA ALA A 66 8.74 -1.88 13.38
C ALA A 66 10.24 -2.00 13.07
N LYS A 67 10.61 -2.64 11.96
CA LYS A 67 11.99 -2.75 11.50
C LYS A 67 12.50 -1.53 10.73
N ASN A 68 11.60 -0.62 10.35
CA ASN A 68 11.88 0.44 9.38
C ASN A 68 12.54 -0.12 8.07
N ALA A 69 12.07 -1.28 7.60
CA ALA A 69 12.68 -2.03 6.49
C ALA A 69 12.17 -1.59 5.10
N TRP A 70 11.39 -0.51 5.02
CA TRP A 70 10.82 -0.03 3.76
C TRP A 70 11.91 0.45 2.78
N PRO A 71 11.86 0.03 1.50
CA PRO A 71 12.76 0.60 0.49
C PRO A 71 12.51 2.10 0.28
N GLU A 72 13.56 2.83 -0.01
CA GLU A 72 13.49 4.21 -0.46
C GLU A 72 12.81 4.29 -1.83
N ASP A 73 11.80 5.15 -1.95
CA ASP A 73 11.14 5.38 -3.22
C ASP A 73 11.97 6.33 -4.10
N PRO A 74 12.21 6.00 -5.39
CA PRO A 74 13.01 6.85 -6.27
C PRO A 74 12.38 8.23 -6.52
N LYS A 75 11.06 8.39 -6.32
CA LYS A 75 10.38 9.68 -6.43
C LYS A 75 10.29 10.34 -5.05
N LEU A 76 11.08 11.41 -4.83
CA LEU A 76 11.22 12.10 -3.53
C LEU A 76 9.88 12.49 -2.88
N LEU A 77 8.97 13.11 -3.64
CA LEU A 77 7.67 13.52 -3.11
C LEU A 77 6.83 12.33 -2.64
N ARG A 78 6.82 11.23 -3.41
CA ARG A 78 6.13 9.99 -3.05
C ARG A 78 6.77 9.33 -1.83
N ASN A 79 8.10 9.37 -1.74
CA ASN A 79 8.83 8.87 -0.59
C ASN A 79 8.47 9.63 0.70
N CYS A 80 8.46 10.96 0.64
CA CYS A 80 8.11 11.82 1.75
C CYS A 80 6.67 11.55 2.22
N ALA A 81 5.71 11.50 1.28
CA ALA A 81 4.32 11.18 1.58
C ALA A 81 4.19 9.80 2.25
N LYS A 82 4.87 8.77 1.73
CA LYS A 82 4.87 7.43 2.33
C LYS A 82 5.42 7.43 3.76
N LYS A 83 6.55 8.08 3.99
CA LYS A 83 7.16 8.21 5.34
C LYS A 83 6.21 8.92 6.30
N MET A 84 5.69 10.09 5.91
CA MET A 84 4.76 10.86 6.73
C MET A 84 3.49 10.06 7.08
N LEU A 85 2.91 9.36 6.11
CA LEU A 85 1.69 8.57 6.32
C LEU A 85 1.92 7.38 7.25
N ARG A 86 3.07 6.69 7.16
CA ARG A 86 3.40 5.56 8.04
C ARG A 86 3.53 5.96 9.51
N HIS A 87 4.04 7.15 9.78
CA HIS A 87 4.19 7.66 11.15
C HIS A 87 2.95 8.38 11.69
N SER A 88 1.94 8.63 10.85
CA SER A 88 0.74 9.35 11.28
C SER A 88 -0.26 8.40 11.93
N SER A 89 -0.73 8.73 13.14
CA SER A 89 -1.88 8.06 13.79
C SER A 89 -3.21 8.31 13.08
N PHE A 90 -3.28 9.30 12.18
CA PHE A 90 -4.51 9.65 11.44
C PHE A 90 -4.62 9.02 10.04
N ARG A 91 -3.67 8.13 9.68
CA ARG A 91 -3.67 7.45 8.37
C ARG A 91 -5.03 6.80 8.03
N PRO A 92 -5.72 6.05 8.92
CA PRO A 92 -7.01 5.45 8.62
C PRO A 92 -8.09 6.47 8.26
N GLN A 93 -8.21 7.55 9.03
CA GLN A 93 -9.20 8.60 8.84
C GLN A 93 -8.93 9.35 7.53
N LEU A 94 -7.66 9.63 7.24
CA LEU A 94 -7.25 10.25 6.00
C LEU A 94 -7.58 9.38 4.78
N MET A 95 -7.32 8.06 4.85
CA MET A 95 -7.63 7.14 3.76
C MET A 95 -9.13 6.99 3.53
N TYR A 96 -9.94 7.05 4.60
CA TYR A 96 -11.40 7.16 4.48
C TYR A 96 -11.80 8.44 3.73
N PHE A 97 -11.31 9.59 4.20
CA PHE A 97 -11.67 10.89 3.63
C PHE A 97 -11.29 10.99 2.16
N ILE A 98 -10.07 10.56 1.81
CA ILE A 98 -9.61 10.55 0.41
C ILE A 98 -10.51 9.64 -0.43
N SER A 99 -10.78 8.42 0.03
CA SER A 99 -11.55 7.45 -0.77
C SER A 99 -13.01 7.83 -0.92
N TYR A 100 -13.63 8.42 0.11
CA TYR A 100 -15.05 8.75 0.10
C TYR A 100 -15.34 10.14 -0.48
N ILE A 101 -14.54 11.16 -0.14
CA ILE A 101 -14.77 12.54 -0.54
C ILE A 101 -13.94 12.94 -1.76
N VAL A 102 -12.61 12.81 -1.68
CA VAL A 102 -11.71 13.31 -2.75
C VAL A 102 -11.88 12.52 -4.04
N LEU A 103 -12.01 11.19 -3.93
CA LEU A 103 -12.25 10.30 -5.06
C LEU A 103 -13.74 10.13 -5.40
N LEU A 104 -14.60 10.99 -4.84
CA LEU A 104 -16.04 11.03 -5.11
C LEU A 104 -16.79 9.72 -4.82
N GLY A 105 -16.26 8.85 -3.94
CA GLY A 105 -16.92 7.60 -3.58
C GLY A 105 -18.33 7.77 -2.99
N PHE A 106 -18.69 8.95 -2.49
CA PHE A 106 -20.07 9.25 -2.09
C PHE A 106 -21.09 9.15 -3.25
N LEU A 107 -20.65 9.28 -4.51
CA LEU A 107 -21.50 9.09 -5.68
C LEU A 107 -21.98 7.63 -5.83
N ASP A 108 -21.24 6.67 -5.27
CA ASP A 108 -21.62 5.25 -5.23
C ASP A 108 -22.53 4.92 -4.02
N GLY A 109 -22.95 5.93 -3.26
CA GLY A 109 -23.88 5.80 -2.14
C GLY A 109 -23.43 4.83 -1.05
N LYS A 110 -24.23 3.80 -0.79
CA LYS A 110 -23.96 2.82 0.29
C LYS A 110 -22.68 2.02 0.02
N GLU A 111 -22.43 1.64 -1.22
CA GLU A 111 -21.28 0.80 -1.57
C GLU A 111 -19.97 1.59 -1.51
N GLY A 112 -19.96 2.85 -1.97
CA GLY A 112 -18.80 3.72 -1.81
C GLY A 112 -18.44 4.00 -0.35
N ARG A 113 -19.45 4.17 0.52
CA ARG A 113 -19.23 4.28 1.97
C ARG A 113 -18.65 3.00 2.55
N LYS A 114 -19.18 1.83 2.16
CA LYS A 114 -18.68 0.51 2.60
C LYS A 114 -17.22 0.33 2.21
N PHE A 115 -16.86 0.62 0.96
CA PHE A 115 -15.48 0.55 0.47
C PHE A 115 -14.54 1.48 1.24
N ALA A 116 -14.92 2.75 1.43
CA ALA A 116 -14.11 3.69 2.21
C ALA A 116 -13.90 3.24 3.66
N LYS A 117 -14.94 2.64 4.28
CA LYS A 117 -14.83 2.04 5.61
C LYS A 117 -13.89 0.83 5.62
N MET A 118 -13.98 -0.08 4.65
CA MET A 118 -13.06 -1.21 4.54
C MET A 118 -11.60 -0.76 4.43
N LYS A 119 -11.32 0.30 3.66
CA LYS A 119 -9.98 0.91 3.61
C LYS A 119 -9.54 1.48 4.96
N LYS A 120 -10.42 2.20 5.66
CA LYS A 120 -10.13 2.72 7.01
C LYS A 120 -9.77 1.57 7.96
N ASP A 121 -10.62 0.55 8.01
CA ASP A 121 -10.47 -0.58 8.92
C ASP A 121 -9.15 -1.33 8.62
N TYR A 122 -8.81 -1.52 7.34
CA TYR A 122 -7.51 -2.07 6.92
C TYR A 122 -6.33 -1.26 7.47
N TYR A 123 -6.31 0.06 7.26
CA TYR A 123 -5.21 0.90 7.74
C TYR A 123 -5.14 1.00 9.27
N ALA A 124 -6.26 0.81 9.96
CA ALA A 124 -6.29 0.74 11.42
C ALA A 124 -5.65 -0.55 11.95
N LEU A 125 -5.65 -1.64 11.18
CA LEU A 125 -4.94 -2.88 11.53
C LEU A 125 -3.41 -2.75 11.43
N ILE A 126 -2.89 -1.73 10.74
CA ILE A 126 -1.44 -1.55 10.52
C ILE A 126 -0.80 -0.70 11.63
N GLN A 127 -1.59 0.15 12.29
CA GLN A 127 -1.12 1.09 13.31
C GLN A 127 -0.96 0.44 14.68
#